data_AF-A0A8K0XTS1-F1
#
_entry.id   AF-A0A8K0XTS1-F1
#
_cell.length_a   1.000
_cell.length_b   1.000
_cell.length_c   1.000
_cell.angle_alpha   90.00
_cell.angle_beta   90.00
_cell.angle_gamma   90.00
#
_symmetry.space_group_name_H-M   'P 1'
#
loop_
_entity.id
_entity.type
_entity.pdbx_description
1 polymer ?
#
loop_
_entity_poly.entity_id
_entity_poly.type
_entity_poly.pdbx_seq_one_letter_code
_entity_poly.pdbx_strand_id
1 'polypeptide(L)'
;GLFNWNNSFIFAHDVLNHFTNSFTASETPFTAFCLVMRRTYMEHGFEQSFCSVDTFIRVWFAFIRLQDLDSSMLCPTCGPSPSVVIADGVSLAPQMSKLTSHIRPPTTTTAHSERVETISSYRARGLPFIKTPALRALLTKFLDSTKVFFTNILDTTPLAAEYPSLHQFMMLYLSSGRQSPHYMAYRTLLSQISAPDIALQLVPFKAIPILRSMTDPNYDVPVWLQSLVPAMGHAINSHRTNSNGHRVPLPLELRAVAGWMADRANDVYSRLAQHDPAPIQVHGADNLGSWGDWRQTGTCYGLPQIRSRRVYPKLRNDGSPTDRLPEDKSDSGCNKYYSTYSKSNLAGGIMVLWCTHSICLGFHTMPVAEGRNDVFAAIYTHFPVAPEIIVYDYACQLAAYSLVREACFFRDTRFLIDELHAHGHSGCGQACFASNAMTYDERVRAINTSAAECGNGGLKRIRKSVSYMTYEHTVLYTKAFFDVWNRSIA
;
A
#
# COMPACT_ATOMS: atom_id res chain seq x y z
N GLY A 1 -0.09 -33.30 -26.02
CA GLY A 1 -0.48 -32.51 -27.21
C GLY A 1 0.74 -32.15 -28.03
N LEU A 2 0.57 -31.78 -29.29
CA LEU A 2 1.65 -31.32 -30.18
C LEU A 2 1.36 -29.91 -30.67
N PHE A 3 2.38 -29.04 -30.64
CA PHE A 3 2.35 -27.69 -31.16
C PHE A 3 3.15 -27.66 -32.48
N ASN A 4 2.43 -27.53 -33.59
CA ASN A 4 3.03 -27.40 -34.92
C ASN A 4 3.50 -25.94 -35.11
N TRP A 5 4.82 -25.71 -35.04
CA TRP A 5 5.39 -24.39 -35.25
C TRP A 5 5.46 -24.05 -36.74
N ASN A 6 5.95 -24.99 -37.54
CA ASN A 6 6.01 -24.91 -39.00
C ASN A 6 6.29 -26.31 -39.59
N ASN A 7 6.41 -26.39 -40.91
CA ASN A 7 6.67 -27.65 -41.64
C ASN A 7 8.02 -28.33 -41.28
N SER A 8 8.86 -27.72 -40.46
CA SER A 8 10.16 -28.26 -40.03
C SER A 8 10.23 -28.58 -38.53
N PHE A 9 9.37 -27.98 -37.71
CA PHE A 9 9.43 -28.13 -36.26
C PHE A 9 8.04 -28.40 -35.66
N ILE A 10 7.96 -29.49 -34.90
CA ILE A 10 6.84 -29.83 -34.04
C ILE A 10 7.36 -29.98 -32.61
N PHE A 11 6.63 -29.41 -31.65
CA PHE A 11 7.01 -29.45 -30.24
C PHE A 11 5.96 -30.19 -29.43
N ALA A 12 6.37 -31.13 -28.60
CA ALA A 12 5.48 -31.70 -27.60
C ALA A 12 5.08 -30.62 -26.58
N HIS A 13 3.80 -30.57 -26.22
CA HIS A 13 3.31 -29.68 -25.16
C HIS A 13 4.08 -29.91 -23.86
N ASP A 14 4.46 -31.16 -23.57
CA ASP A 14 5.22 -31.50 -22.36
C ASP A 14 6.55 -30.77 -22.29
N VAL A 15 7.25 -30.56 -23.42
CA VAL A 15 8.51 -29.79 -23.44
C VAL A 15 8.26 -28.31 -23.15
N LEU A 16 7.19 -27.73 -23.70
CA LEU A 16 6.84 -26.32 -23.53
C LEU A 16 6.30 -26.03 -22.12
N ASN A 17 5.49 -26.95 -21.59
CA ASN A 17 5.01 -26.93 -20.21
C ASN A 17 6.14 -27.19 -19.23
N HIS A 18 7.09 -28.08 -19.56
CA HIS A 18 8.27 -28.30 -18.72
C HIS A 18 9.03 -27.00 -18.53
N PHE A 19 9.32 -26.24 -19.59
CA PHE A 19 9.97 -24.94 -19.43
C PHE A 19 9.14 -24.00 -18.53
N THR A 20 7.83 -23.94 -18.74
CA THR A 20 6.91 -23.12 -17.93
C THR A 20 7.00 -23.47 -16.45
N ASN A 21 6.98 -24.75 -16.12
CA ASN A 21 7.11 -25.24 -14.75
C ASN A 21 8.52 -24.98 -14.18
N SER A 22 9.58 -25.13 -14.99
CA SER A 22 10.95 -24.89 -14.53
C SER A 22 11.19 -23.44 -14.15
N PHE A 23 10.79 -22.47 -14.98
CA PHE A 23 11.12 -21.06 -14.69
C PHE A 23 10.25 -20.46 -13.58
N THR A 24 9.07 -21.03 -13.34
CA THR A 24 8.18 -20.61 -12.26
C THR A 24 8.61 -21.22 -10.92
N ALA A 25 9.16 -22.44 -10.94
CA ALA A 25 9.71 -23.10 -9.75
C ALA A 25 11.09 -22.58 -9.33
N SER A 26 11.97 -22.28 -10.28
CA SER A 26 13.35 -21.84 -10.03
C SER A 26 13.86 -20.86 -11.09
N GLU A 27 14.98 -20.18 -10.81
CA GLU A 27 15.61 -19.30 -11.80
C GLU A 27 16.15 -20.11 -13.00
N THR A 28 15.31 -20.26 -14.03
CA THR A 28 15.62 -21.04 -15.24
C THR A 28 15.54 -20.16 -16.49
N PRO A 29 16.67 -19.60 -16.97
CA PRO A 29 16.70 -18.89 -18.25
C PRO A 29 16.49 -19.84 -19.44
N PHE A 30 15.96 -19.33 -20.55
CA PHE A 30 15.80 -20.09 -21.81
C PHE A 30 17.07 -20.79 -22.28
N THR A 31 18.23 -20.14 -22.16
CA THR A 31 19.53 -20.70 -22.54
C THR A 31 19.89 -21.93 -21.72
N ALA A 32 19.66 -21.90 -20.41
CA ALA A 32 19.92 -23.02 -19.51
C ALA A 32 18.98 -24.19 -19.83
N PHE A 33 17.68 -23.91 -20.02
CA PHE A 33 16.70 -24.93 -20.38
C PHE A 33 17.03 -25.62 -21.71
N CYS A 34 17.31 -24.84 -22.77
CA CYS A 34 17.65 -25.39 -24.08
C CYS A 34 18.94 -26.23 -24.03
N LEU A 35 19.92 -25.86 -23.19
CA LEU A 35 21.14 -26.64 -22.99
C LEU A 35 20.84 -28.00 -22.35
N VAL A 36 19.98 -28.03 -21.32
CA VAL A 36 19.52 -29.28 -20.70
C VAL A 36 18.82 -30.16 -21.72
N MET A 37 17.84 -29.62 -22.46
CA MET A 37 17.12 -30.37 -23.49
C MET A 37 18.05 -30.93 -24.57
N ARG A 38 19.06 -30.16 -25.01
CA ARG A 38 20.03 -30.64 -25.99
C ARG A 38 20.86 -31.81 -25.48
N ARG A 39 21.30 -31.78 -24.22
CA ARG A 39 22.02 -32.89 -23.58
C ARG A 39 21.14 -34.13 -23.48
N THR A 40 19.89 -33.97 -23.08
CA THR A 40 18.93 -35.08 -23.01
C THR A 40 18.71 -35.73 -24.39
N TYR A 41 18.61 -34.95 -25.46
CA TYR A 41 18.47 -35.51 -26.82
C TYR A 41 19.72 -36.30 -27.25
N MET A 42 20.92 -35.81 -26.91
CA MET A 42 22.18 -36.50 -27.18
C MET A 42 22.30 -37.83 -26.43
N GLU A 43 21.86 -37.88 -25.16
CA GLU A 43 21.86 -39.10 -24.35
C GLU A 43 20.97 -40.21 -24.92
N HIS A 44 19.87 -39.83 -25.59
CA HIS A 44 18.95 -40.77 -26.24
C HIS A 44 19.37 -41.16 -27.67
N GLY A 45 20.59 -40.78 -28.10
CA GLY A 45 21.15 -41.19 -29.39
C GLY A 45 20.52 -40.49 -30.61
N PHE A 46 19.82 -39.38 -30.43
CA PHE A 46 19.28 -38.61 -31.55
C PHE A 46 20.39 -37.77 -32.20
N GLU A 47 20.65 -38.00 -33.49
CA GLU A 47 21.58 -37.18 -34.29
C GLU A 47 21.06 -35.74 -34.50
N GLN A 48 19.74 -35.54 -34.41
CA GLN A 48 19.13 -34.22 -34.52
C GLN A 48 19.29 -33.44 -33.20
N SER A 49 20.04 -32.34 -33.25
CA SER A 49 20.18 -31.43 -32.12
C SER A 49 18.85 -30.73 -31.81
N PHE A 50 18.47 -30.64 -30.53
CA PHE A 50 17.41 -29.74 -30.07
C PHE A 50 17.61 -28.32 -30.66
N CYS A 51 16.50 -27.65 -30.98
CA CYS A 51 16.49 -26.39 -31.73
C CYS A 51 17.37 -25.27 -31.12
N SER A 52 17.58 -24.20 -31.88
CA SER A 52 18.30 -23.03 -31.37
C SER A 52 17.52 -22.34 -30.24
N VAL A 53 18.23 -21.62 -29.36
CA VAL A 53 17.58 -20.87 -28.27
C VAL A 53 16.60 -19.83 -28.83
N ASP A 54 16.96 -19.14 -29.91
CA ASP A 54 16.08 -18.15 -30.56
C ASP A 54 14.79 -18.80 -31.08
N THR A 55 14.91 -19.96 -31.74
CA THR A 55 13.75 -20.74 -32.19
C THR A 55 12.86 -21.12 -31.01
N PHE A 56 13.44 -21.65 -29.93
CA PHE A 56 12.66 -22.07 -28.77
C PHE A 56 11.97 -20.90 -28.07
N ILE A 57 12.62 -19.73 -27.95
CA ILE A 57 12.00 -18.51 -27.39
C ILE A 57 10.76 -18.13 -28.20
N ARG A 58 10.87 -18.07 -29.53
CA ARG A 58 9.74 -17.71 -30.42
C ARG A 58 8.59 -18.71 -30.29
N VAL A 59 8.92 -20.00 -30.29
CA VAL A 59 7.95 -21.10 -30.14
C VAL A 59 7.24 -21.00 -28.80
N TRP A 60 7.97 -20.83 -27.69
CA TRP A 60 7.35 -20.76 -26.38
C TRP A 60 6.43 -19.55 -26.23
N PHE A 61 6.85 -18.36 -26.71
CA PHE A 61 5.99 -17.18 -26.70
C PHE A 61 4.77 -17.31 -27.61
N ALA A 62 4.86 -18.06 -28.72
CA ALA A 62 3.69 -18.36 -29.54
C ALA A 62 2.75 -19.35 -28.83
N PHE A 63 3.32 -20.38 -28.20
CA PHE A 63 2.58 -21.37 -27.44
C PHE A 63 1.84 -20.76 -26.25
N ILE A 64 2.51 -19.95 -25.43
CA ILE A 64 1.92 -19.38 -24.21
C ILE A 64 0.76 -18.43 -24.50
N ARG A 65 0.75 -17.78 -25.67
CA ARG A 65 -0.37 -16.94 -26.13
C ARG A 65 -1.63 -17.74 -26.43
N LEU A 66 -1.50 -19.04 -26.71
CA LEU A 66 -2.60 -19.94 -27.02
C LEU A 66 -3.06 -20.75 -25.81
N GLN A 67 -2.27 -20.78 -24.72
CA GLN A 67 -2.64 -21.54 -23.54
C GLN A 67 -3.69 -20.82 -22.70
N ASP A 68 -4.67 -21.57 -22.20
CA ASP A 68 -5.58 -21.11 -21.16
C ASP A 68 -4.93 -21.27 -19.77
N LEU A 69 -3.91 -20.44 -19.53
CA LEU A 69 -3.25 -20.33 -18.23
C LEU A 69 -3.92 -19.31 -17.32
N ASP A 70 -5.01 -18.68 -17.74
CA ASP A 70 -5.54 -17.56 -16.99
C ASP A 70 -5.99 -17.99 -15.59
N SER A 71 -5.39 -17.38 -14.57
CA SER A 71 -5.85 -17.49 -13.19
C SER A 71 -6.99 -16.53 -12.89
N SER A 72 -7.40 -15.72 -13.87
CA SER A 72 -8.25 -14.53 -13.74
C SER A 72 -7.71 -13.45 -12.80
N MET A 73 -6.57 -13.67 -12.14
CA MET A 73 -6.05 -12.81 -11.06
C MET A 73 -7.09 -12.57 -9.96
N LEU A 74 -7.93 -13.58 -9.69
CA LEU A 74 -8.97 -13.53 -8.66
C LEU A 74 -8.68 -14.58 -7.60
N CYS A 75 -8.81 -14.19 -6.34
CA CYS A 75 -8.74 -15.14 -5.24
C CYS A 75 -10.11 -15.82 -5.07
N PRO A 76 -10.19 -17.16 -5.07
CA PRO A 76 -11.47 -17.87 -4.89
C PRO A 76 -12.10 -17.61 -3.51
N THR A 77 -11.28 -17.28 -2.51
CA THR A 77 -11.73 -17.02 -1.13
C THR A 77 -12.14 -15.56 -0.92
N CYS A 78 -11.36 -14.59 -1.44
CA CYS A 78 -11.67 -13.18 -1.24
C CYS A 78 -12.67 -12.62 -2.25
N GLY A 79 -12.84 -13.28 -3.39
CA GLY A 79 -13.54 -12.71 -4.53
C GLY A 79 -12.76 -11.55 -5.18
N PRO A 80 -13.43 -10.73 -6.01
CA PRO A 80 -12.76 -9.76 -6.86
C PRO A 80 -12.34 -8.47 -6.16
N SER A 81 -12.95 -8.14 -5.02
CA SER A 81 -12.64 -6.91 -4.26
C SER A 81 -12.38 -7.26 -2.79
N PRO A 82 -11.18 -7.79 -2.45
CA PRO A 82 -10.83 -8.12 -1.08
C PRO A 82 -10.90 -6.91 -0.15
N SER A 83 -11.33 -7.14 1.09
CA SER A 83 -11.33 -6.12 2.14
C SER A 83 -9.92 -5.71 2.59
N VAL A 84 -8.92 -6.58 2.36
CA VAL A 84 -7.51 -6.33 2.65
C VAL A 84 -6.70 -6.49 1.37
N VAL A 85 -5.98 -5.43 0.99
CA VAL A 85 -5.03 -5.46 -0.13
C VAL A 85 -3.64 -5.17 0.40
N ILE A 86 -2.66 -5.95 -0.06
CA ILE A 86 -1.25 -5.73 0.21
C ILE A 86 -0.61 -5.30 -1.10
N ALA A 87 -0.01 -4.12 -1.13
CA ALA A 87 0.66 -3.57 -2.30
C ALA A 87 2.16 -3.62 -2.09
N ASP A 88 2.93 -3.96 -3.13
CA ASP A 88 4.37 -3.82 -3.11
C ASP A 88 4.94 -3.59 -4.53
N GLY A 89 5.97 -2.76 -4.60
CA GLY A 89 6.71 -2.48 -5.83
C GLY A 89 7.96 -3.36 -5.94
N VAL A 90 8.07 -4.05 -7.07
CA VAL A 90 9.12 -5.04 -7.32
C VAL A 90 10.04 -4.54 -8.42
N SER A 91 11.35 -4.67 -8.21
CA SER A 91 12.39 -4.37 -9.22
C SER A 91 12.41 -5.40 -10.37
N LEU A 92 11.29 -5.59 -11.05
CA LEU A 92 11.11 -6.46 -12.19
C LEU A 92 10.84 -5.60 -13.42
N ALA A 93 11.90 -5.22 -14.13
CA ALA A 93 11.79 -4.36 -15.31
C ALA A 93 12.75 -4.80 -16.41
N PRO A 94 12.37 -4.66 -17.69
CA PRO A 94 13.34 -4.66 -18.77
C PRO A 94 14.18 -3.37 -18.70
N GLN A 95 15.24 -3.31 -19.50
CA GLN A 95 16.00 -2.07 -19.66
C GLN A 95 15.09 -0.92 -20.11
N MET A 96 15.36 0.30 -19.65
CA MET A 96 14.53 1.47 -19.95
C MET A 96 14.42 1.74 -21.47
N SER A 97 15.44 1.35 -22.25
CA SER A 97 15.46 1.39 -23.72
C SER A 97 14.45 0.47 -24.40
N LYS A 98 13.88 -0.50 -23.67
CA LYS A 98 12.88 -1.44 -24.18
C LYS A 98 11.45 -0.99 -23.92
N LEU A 99 11.24 0.05 -23.09
CA LEU A 99 9.91 0.60 -22.83
C LEU A 99 9.32 1.19 -24.11
N THR A 100 8.00 1.06 -24.27
CA THR A 100 7.26 1.55 -25.44
C THR A 100 6.39 2.75 -25.09
N SER A 101 5.94 3.50 -26.09
CA SER A 101 4.98 4.59 -25.92
C SER A 101 3.56 4.09 -25.61
N HIS A 102 3.31 2.78 -25.68
CA HIS A 102 2.02 2.14 -25.41
C HIS A 102 1.80 1.82 -23.93
N ILE A 103 2.82 1.99 -23.09
CA ILE A 103 2.72 1.78 -21.65
C ILE A 103 1.65 2.71 -21.06
N ARG A 104 0.68 2.13 -20.35
CA ARG A 104 -0.45 2.84 -19.75
C ARG A 104 -0.71 2.26 -18.36
N PRO A 105 0.08 2.62 -17.34
CA PRO A 105 -0.23 2.29 -15.95
C PRO A 105 -1.53 2.97 -15.50
N PRO A 106 -2.17 2.49 -14.42
CA PRO A 106 -3.34 3.15 -13.80
C PRO A 106 -3.09 4.62 -13.44
N THR A 107 -1.83 5.00 -13.23
CA THR A 107 -1.40 6.39 -12.97
C THR A 107 -1.57 7.32 -14.18
N THR A 108 -1.79 6.78 -15.37
CA THR A 108 -1.92 7.56 -16.61
C THR A 108 -3.20 8.39 -16.60
N THR A 109 -3.05 9.69 -16.81
CA THR A 109 -4.16 10.62 -17.05
C THR A 109 -4.29 10.94 -18.53
N THR A 110 -5.50 11.17 -19.02
CA THR A 110 -5.76 11.56 -20.41
C THR A 110 -6.46 12.93 -20.48
N ALA A 111 -6.67 13.46 -21.69
CA ALA A 111 -7.48 14.66 -21.88
C ALA A 111 -8.94 14.48 -21.41
N HIS A 112 -9.41 13.23 -21.30
CA HIS A 112 -10.76 12.89 -20.81
C HIS A 112 -10.78 12.59 -19.31
N SER A 113 -9.64 12.61 -18.62
CA SER A 113 -9.61 12.47 -17.16
C SER A 113 -10.35 13.64 -16.51
N GLU A 114 -11.34 13.32 -15.69
CA GLU A 114 -12.11 14.32 -14.95
C GLU A 114 -11.17 15.15 -14.06
N ARG A 115 -11.38 16.47 -14.07
CA ARG A 115 -10.57 17.44 -13.32
C ARG A 115 -11.29 17.84 -12.04
N VAL A 116 -10.64 17.63 -10.91
CA VAL A 116 -11.16 18.00 -9.59
C VAL A 116 -10.51 19.30 -9.13
N GLU A 117 -11.29 20.37 -9.15
CA GLU A 117 -10.82 21.73 -8.81
C GLU A 117 -11.09 22.11 -7.34
N THR A 118 -11.71 21.23 -6.56
CA THR A 118 -12.17 21.49 -5.18
C THR A 118 -11.06 21.40 -4.14
N ILE A 119 -9.97 20.70 -4.44
CA ILE A 119 -8.81 20.55 -3.57
C ILE A 119 -7.61 21.32 -4.11
N SER A 120 -6.81 21.91 -3.21
CA SER A 120 -5.58 22.60 -3.57
C SER A 120 -4.46 22.30 -2.58
N SER A 121 -3.22 22.58 -2.99
CA SER A 121 -2.05 22.44 -2.11
C SER A 121 -2.15 23.30 -0.85
N TYR A 122 -2.92 24.38 -0.88
CA TYR A 122 -3.16 25.19 0.31
C TYR A 122 -4.15 24.52 1.27
N ARG A 123 -5.24 23.95 0.74
CA ARG A 123 -6.23 23.20 1.53
C ARG A 123 -5.64 21.93 2.15
N ALA A 124 -4.69 21.30 1.46
CA ALA A 124 -3.96 20.12 1.90
C ALA A 124 -2.79 20.40 2.88
N ARG A 125 -2.79 21.55 3.57
CA ARG A 125 -1.83 21.87 4.66
C ARG A 125 -2.43 21.62 6.03
N GLY A 126 -1.57 21.50 7.04
CA GLY A 126 -1.97 21.24 8.41
C GLY A 126 -2.83 19.99 8.46
N LEU A 127 -2.29 18.88 7.99
CA LEU A 127 -2.93 17.57 8.04
C LEU A 127 -2.76 16.88 9.41
N PRO A 128 -1.63 17.05 10.15
CA PRO A 128 -1.45 16.42 11.46
C PRO A 128 -2.32 17.02 12.56
N PHE A 129 -2.42 16.36 13.71
CA PHE A 129 -3.15 16.89 14.87
C PHE A 129 -2.64 18.26 15.30
N ILE A 130 -1.35 18.34 15.62
CA ILE A 130 -0.64 19.59 15.88
C ILE A 130 -0.10 20.11 14.55
N LYS A 131 -0.61 21.25 14.08
CA LYS A 131 -0.26 21.80 12.75
C LYS A 131 1.21 22.21 12.67
N THR A 132 1.69 22.85 13.73
CA THR A 132 3.00 23.49 13.77
C THR A 132 4.12 22.47 14.07
N PRO A 133 5.11 22.28 13.17
CA PRO A 133 6.20 21.31 13.39
C PRO A 133 7.01 21.57 14.67
N ALA A 134 7.24 22.84 15.00
CA ALA A 134 7.96 23.22 16.21
C ALA A 134 7.23 22.78 17.49
N LEU A 135 5.89 22.84 17.50
CA LEU A 135 5.08 22.40 18.64
C LEU A 135 5.01 20.87 18.75
N ARG A 136 5.03 20.14 17.62
CA ARG A 136 5.23 18.68 17.62
C ARG A 136 6.56 18.31 18.26
N ALA A 137 7.64 18.95 17.81
CA ALA A 137 8.98 18.73 18.37
C ALA A 137 9.06 19.11 19.86
N LEU A 138 8.37 20.17 20.30
CA LEU A 138 8.26 20.54 21.71
C LEU A 138 7.59 19.45 22.53
N LEU A 139 6.45 18.89 22.05
CA LEU A 139 5.77 17.78 22.73
C LEU A 139 6.66 16.53 22.77
N THR A 140 7.37 16.20 21.68
CA THR A 140 8.32 15.07 21.67
C THR A 140 9.44 15.28 22.71
N LYS A 141 10.05 16.46 22.76
CA LYS A 141 11.08 16.80 23.76
C LYS A 141 10.55 16.73 25.19
N PHE A 142 9.32 17.18 25.41
CA PHE A 142 8.63 17.06 26.69
C PHE A 142 8.42 15.60 27.10
N LEU A 143 7.99 14.75 26.18
CA LEU A 143 7.87 13.33 26.44
C LEU A 143 9.25 12.72 26.74
N ASP A 144 10.31 13.12 26.04
CA ASP A 144 11.64 12.58 26.30
C ASP A 144 12.23 13.04 27.64
N SER A 145 12.01 14.29 28.07
CA SER A 145 12.47 14.74 29.39
C SER A 145 11.85 13.91 30.52
N THR A 146 10.56 13.60 30.40
CA THR A 146 9.83 12.77 31.38
C THR A 146 10.30 11.32 31.44
N LYS A 147 11.15 10.83 30.51
CA LYS A 147 11.83 9.51 30.62
C LYS A 147 12.99 9.52 31.61
N VAL A 148 13.65 10.66 31.81
CA VAL A 148 14.85 10.75 32.65
C VAL A 148 14.55 11.53 33.94
N PHE A 149 14.03 12.76 33.84
CA PHE A 149 13.76 13.64 34.98
C PHE A 149 12.34 14.22 34.93
N PHE A 150 11.56 14.10 36.02
CA PHE A 150 10.25 14.76 36.14
C PHE A 150 10.34 16.25 36.54
N THR A 151 11.54 16.76 36.78
CA THR A 151 11.77 18.06 37.43
C THR A 151 12.22 19.18 36.49
N ASN A 152 12.71 18.87 35.28
CA ASN A 152 13.03 19.89 34.27
C ASN A 152 11.78 20.19 33.42
N ILE A 153 11.02 21.19 33.85
CA ILE A 153 9.80 21.64 33.18
C ILE A 153 10.23 22.46 31.95
N LEU A 154 10.20 21.81 30.78
CA LEU A 154 10.23 22.52 29.50
C LEU A 154 9.06 23.53 29.48
N ASP A 155 9.31 24.73 28.95
CA ASP A 155 8.24 25.70 28.74
C ASP A 155 7.24 25.16 27.72
N THR A 156 6.05 24.81 28.21
CA THR A 156 4.93 24.30 27.40
C THR A 156 3.83 25.34 27.22
N THR A 157 4.06 26.60 27.61
CA THR A 157 3.10 27.70 27.41
C THR A 157 2.64 27.86 25.96
N PRO A 158 3.47 27.63 24.91
CA PRO A 158 2.98 27.69 23.53
C PRO A 158 1.93 26.61 23.22
N LEU A 159 2.09 25.40 23.79
CA LEU A 159 1.10 24.32 23.64
C LEU A 159 -0.18 24.62 24.41
N ALA A 160 -0.08 25.23 25.60
CA ALA A 160 -1.24 25.65 26.37
C ALA A 160 -2.09 26.69 25.63
N ALA A 161 -1.42 27.66 24.99
CA ALA A 161 -2.08 28.73 24.25
C ALA A 161 -2.80 28.23 22.99
N GLU A 162 -2.19 27.33 22.21
CA GLU A 162 -2.76 26.86 20.94
C GLU A 162 -3.65 25.61 21.10
N TYR A 163 -3.36 24.74 22.08
CA TYR A 163 -4.03 23.45 22.27
C TYR A 163 -4.34 23.18 23.76
N PRO A 164 -5.27 23.93 24.38
CA PRO A 164 -5.53 23.87 25.82
C PRO A 164 -5.96 22.48 26.31
N SER A 165 -6.83 21.76 25.59
CA SER A 165 -7.26 20.40 25.96
C SER A 165 -6.12 19.38 25.93
N LEU A 166 -5.21 19.52 24.95
CA LEU A 166 -4.00 18.69 24.87
C LEU A 166 -3.07 19.01 26.04
N HIS A 167 -2.89 20.29 26.37
CA HIS A 167 -2.05 20.72 27.49
C HIS A 167 -2.58 20.22 28.84
N GLN A 168 -3.89 20.30 29.09
CA GLN A 168 -4.52 19.73 30.28
C GLN A 168 -4.25 18.22 30.38
N PHE A 169 -4.37 17.49 29.27
CA PHE A 169 -4.03 16.07 29.23
C PHE A 169 -2.54 15.80 29.47
N MET A 170 -1.64 16.68 28.99
CA MET A 170 -0.21 16.62 29.32
C MET A 170 0.03 16.81 30.83
N MET A 171 -0.70 17.72 31.48
CA MET A 171 -0.60 17.93 32.93
C MET A 171 -1.12 16.72 33.71
N LEU A 172 -2.21 16.09 33.27
CA LEU A 172 -2.69 14.82 33.82
C LEU A 172 -1.65 13.70 33.70
N TYR A 173 -0.98 13.61 32.55
CA TYR A 173 0.12 12.66 32.35
C TYR A 173 1.28 12.91 33.32
N LEU A 174 1.66 14.17 33.56
CA LEU A 174 2.70 14.52 34.52
C LEU A 174 2.30 14.20 35.96
N SER A 175 1.11 14.63 36.39
CA SER A 175 0.64 14.47 37.77
C SER A 175 0.44 13.01 38.14
N SER A 176 0.09 12.16 37.17
CA SER A 176 -0.03 10.71 37.36
C SER A 176 1.30 10.04 37.71
N GLY A 177 2.43 10.57 37.23
CA GLY A 177 3.76 10.01 37.46
C GLY A 177 4.03 8.65 36.78
N ARG A 178 5.28 8.15 36.85
CA ARG A 178 5.69 6.89 36.19
C ARG A 178 5.11 5.63 36.82
N GLN A 179 4.75 5.68 38.09
CA GLN A 179 4.21 4.54 38.81
C GLN A 179 2.72 4.32 38.51
N SER A 180 2.07 5.28 37.85
CA SER A 180 0.67 5.14 37.44
C SER A 180 0.51 4.05 36.38
N PRO A 181 -0.53 3.19 36.49
CA PRO A 181 -0.85 2.21 35.45
C PRO A 181 -1.22 2.87 34.11
N HIS A 182 -1.56 4.15 34.11
CA HIS A 182 -1.92 4.91 32.91
C HIS A 182 -0.72 5.51 32.18
N TYR A 183 0.47 5.51 32.78
CA TYR A 183 1.65 6.24 32.29
C TYR A 183 1.98 5.89 30.83
N MET A 184 2.09 4.61 30.51
CA MET A 184 2.43 4.17 29.15
C MET A 184 1.31 4.44 28.15
N ALA A 185 0.05 4.31 28.58
CA ALA A 185 -1.09 4.53 27.71
C ALA A 185 -1.20 6.02 27.31
N TYR A 186 -1.06 6.92 28.28
CA TYR A 186 -1.04 8.37 28.04
C TYR A 186 0.16 8.79 27.20
N ARG A 187 1.35 8.26 27.51
CA ARG A 187 2.55 8.53 26.74
C ARG A 187 2.39 8.13 25.28
N THR A 188 1.83 6.94 25.03
CA THR A 188 1.59 6.42 23.68
C THR A 188 0.63 7.33 22.91
N LEU A 189 -0.46 7.78 23.55
CA LEU A 189 -1.41 8.71 22.94
C LEU A 189 -0.77 10.06 22.60
N LEU A 190 -0.05 10.69 23.55
CA LEU A 190 0.66 11.95 23.32
C LEU A 190 1.70 11.83 22.20
N SER A 191 2.43 10.70 22.15
CA SER A 191 3.40 10.43 21.09
C SER A 191 2.74 10.37 19.72
N GLN A 192 1.59 9.69 19.59
CA GLN A 192 0.88 9.59 18.31
C GLN A 192 0.20 10.92 17.90
N ILE A 193 -0.27 11.72 18.86
CA ILE A 193 -0.75 13.09 18.59
C ILE A 193 0.37 13.99 18.05
N SER A 194 1.61 13.78 18.51
CA SER A 194 2.79 14.53 18.05
C SER A 194 3.32 14.07 16.68
N ALA A 195 2.80 12.97 16.13
CA ALA A 195 3.28 12.41 14.88
C ALA A 195 2.97 13.34 13.68
N PRO A 196 3.80 13.33 12.62
CA PRO A 196 3.59 14.16 11.43
C PRO A 196 2.57 13.58 10.44
N ASP A 197 1.93 12.44 10.74
CA ASP A 197 0.94 11.81 9.88
C ASP A 197 -0.37 12.62 9.84
N ILE A 198 -1.19 12.42 8.81
CA ILE A 198 -2.54 13.00 8.76
C ILE A 198 -3.35 12.59 9.99
N ALA A 199 -4.11 13.52 10.58
CA ALA A 199 -4.91 13.25 11.79
C ALA A 199 -5.85 12.04 11.64
N LEU A 200 -6.36 11.83 10.41
CA LEU A 200 -7.24 10.72 10.06
C LEU A 200 -6.58 9.34 10.12
N GLN A 201 -5.24 9.28 10.16
CA GLN A 201 -4.50 8.03 10.34
C GLN A 201 -4.65 7.49 11.77
N LEU A 202 -4.60 8.37 12.78
CA LEU A 202 -4.83 8.01 14.17
C LEU A 202 -6.32 7.99 14.51
N VAL A 203 -7.12 8.92 14.00
CA VAL A 203 -8.58 8.97 14.21
C VAL A 203 -9.29 8.79 12.87
N PRO A 204 -9.61 7.55 12.46
CA PRO A 204 -10.36 7.29 11.24
C PRO A 204 -11.72 7.99 11.27
N PHE A 205 -12.31 8.23 10.09
CA PHE A 205 -13.58 8.95 9.97
C PHE A 205 -14.69 8.34 10.85
N LYS A 206 -14.81 7.01 10.89
CA LYS A 206 -15.78 6.29 11.74
C LYS A 206 -15.60 6.53 13.24
N ALA A 207 -14.42 6.92 13.71
CA ALA A 207 -14.14 7.16 15.12
C ALA A 207 -14.57 8.55 15.59
N ILE A 208 -14.70 9.52 14.68
CA ILE A 208 -15.04 10.92 14.99
C ILE A 208 -16.31 11.03 15.85
N PRO A 209 -17.48 10.49 15.46
CA PRO A 209 -18.70 10.63 16.26
C PRO A 209 -18.59 9.96 17.63
N ILE A 210 -17.83 8.86 17.73
CA ILE A 210 -17.60 8.14 18.98
C ILE A 210 -16.80 9.01 19.93
N LEU A 211 -15.65 9.53 19.48
CA LEU A 211 -14.79 10.40 20.30
C LEU A 211 -15.48 11.69 20.70
N ARG A 212 -16.32 12.27 19.83
CA ARG A 212 -17.12 13.46 20.17
C ARG A 212 -18.14 13.15 21.26
N SER A 213 -18.81 12.00 21.19
CA SER A 213 -19.80 11.59 22.21
C SER A 213 -19.15 11.35 23.58
N MET A 214 -17.86 11.00 23.64
CA MET A 214 -17.13 10.83 24.91
C MET A 214 -17.01 12.10 25.75
N THR A 215 -17.26 13.27 25.17
CA THR A 215 -17.30 14.53 25.92
C THR A 215 -18.42 14.56 26.94
N ASP A 216 -19.50 13.80 26.72
CA ASP A 216 -20.54 13.56 27.71
C ASP A 216 -20.02 12.60 28.80
N PRO A 217 -20.00 13.00 30.08
CA PRO A 217 -19.62 12.13 31.19
C PRO A 217 -20.39 10.81 31.26
N ASN A 218 -21.64 10.80 30.78
CA ASN A 218 -22.53 9.63 30.81
C ASN A 218 -22.35 8.70 29.61
N TYR A 219 -21.60 9.12 28.58
CA TYR A 219 -21.39 8.30 27.41
C TYR A 219 -20.55 7.07 27.76
N ASP A 220 -21.13 5.90 27.51
CA ASP A 220 -20.41 4.65 27.67
C ASP A 220 -19.55 4.36 26.44
N VAL A 221 -18.24 4.44 26.62
CA VAL A 221 -17.29 4.20 25.53
C VAL A 221 -17.28 2.71 25.17
N PRO A 222 -17.41 2.33 23.90
CA PRO A 222 -17.31 0.92 23.50
C PRO A 222 -15.92 0.33 23.75
N VAL A 223 -15.84 -0.96 24.10
CA VAL A 223 -14.55 -1.68 24.30
C VAL A 223 -13.77 -1.85 23.02
N TRP A 224 -14.46 -2.07 21.90
CA TRP A 224 -13.87 -2.24 20.58
C TRP A 224 -13.28 -0.96 20.00
N LEU A 225 -13.42 0.21 20.66
CA LEU A 225 -12.79 1.46 20.20
C LEU A 225 -11.27 1.32 20.05
N GLN A 226 -10.62 0.49 20.87
CA GLN A 226 -9.18 0.20 20.75
C GLN A 226 -8.81 -0.40 19.39
N SER A 227 -9.71 -1.15 18.75
CA SER A 227 -9.46 -1.70 17.42
C SER A 227 -9.55 -0.62 16.34
N LEU A 228 -10.16 0.54 16.62
CA LEU A 228 -10.36 1.64 15.68
C LEU A 228 -9.38 2.81 15.92
N VAL A 229 -9.08 3.11 17.18
CA VAL A 229 -8.11 4.12 17.62
C VAL A 229 -7.27 3.50 18.75
N PRO A 230 -6.24 2.68 18.43
CA PRO A 230 -5.44 1.95 19.41
C PRO A 230 -4.95 2.76 20.60
N ALA A 231 -4.34 3.92 20.35
CA ALA A 231 -3.75 4.74 21.41
C ALA A 231 -4.81 5.28 22.38
N MET A 232 -5.95 5.75 21.85
CA MET A 232 -7.05 6.28 22.66
C MET A 232 -7.76 5.16 23.41
N GLY A 233 -8.06 4.04 22.73
CA GLY A 233 -8.67 2.88 23.38
C GLY A 233 -7.81 2.31 24.49
N HIS A 234 -6.48 2.26 24.31
CA HIS A 234 -5.55 1.84 25.35
C HIS A 234 -5.56 2.80 26.56
N ALA A 235 -5.55 4.12 26.33
CA ALA A 235 -5.68 5.12 27.39
C ALA A 235 -6.99 4.95 28.18
N ILE A 236 -8.12 4.76 27.49
CA ILE A 236 -9.44 4.56 28.10
C ILE A 236 -9.49 3.24 28.88
N ASN A 237 -9.02 2.14 28.28
CA ASN A 237 -9.07 0.83 28.89
C ASN A 237 -8.17 0.74 30.14
N SER A 238 -7.10 1.54 30.22
CA SER A 238 -6.29 1.63 31.43
C SER A 238 -7.06 2.12 32.67
N HIS A 239 -8.21 2.80 32.49
CA HIS A 239 -9.10 3.27 33.58
C HIS A 239 -10.25 2.31 33.92
N ARG A 240 -10.56 1.35 33.05
CA ARG A 240 -11.81 0.58 33.16
C ARG A 240 -11.84 -0.43 34.30
N THR A 241 -10.67 -0.85 34.78
CA THR A 241 -10.53 -1.80 35.88
C THR A 241 -9.67 -1.19 36.97
N ASN A 242 -10.28 -0.83 38.11
CA ASN A 242 -9.51 -0.69 39.34
C ASN A 242 -9.24 -2.09 39.94
N SER A 243 -8.35 -2.15 40.93
CA SER A 243 -7.97 -3.38 41.65
C SER A 243 -9.15 -4.12 42.30
N ASN A 244 -10.31 -3.47 42.42
CA ASN A 244 -11.53 -4.02 43.02
C ASN A 244 -12.65 -4.26 42.00
N GLY A 245 -12.36 -4.22 40.68
CA GLY A 245 -13.33 -4.48 39.61
C GLY A 245 -14.41 -3.42 39.40
N HIS A 246 -14.32 -2.26 40.06
CA HIS A 246 -15.27 -1.16 39.88
C HIS A 246 -14.86 -0.25 38.72
N ARG A 247 -15.86 0.24 37.99
CA ARG A 247 -15.69 1.16 36.87
C ARG A 247 -15.28 2.54 37.39
N VAL A 248 -14.09 3.00 37.03
CA VAL A 248 -13.63 4.35 37.38
C VAL A 248 -14.10 5.33 36.29
N PRO A 249 -14.71 6.47 36.64
CA PRO A 249 -15.03 7.51 35.67
C PRO A 249 -13.77 7.97 34.93
N LEU A 250 -13.85 8.12 33.61
CA LEU A 250 -12.73 8.66 32.83
C LEU A 250 -12.42 10.10 33.25
N PRO A 251 -11.13 10.46 33.43
CA PRO A 251 -10.72 11.83 33.75
C PRO A 251 -11.26 12.85 32.76
N LEU A 252 -11.58 14.05 33.25
CA LEU A 252 -12.13 15.13 32.43
C LEU A 252 -11.18 15.52 31.30
N GLU A 253 -9.88 15.54 31.57
CA GLU A 253 -8.83 15.90 30.61
C GLU A 253 -8.73 14.86 29.48
N LEU A 254 -8.92 13.57 29.81
CA LEU A 254 -8.94 12.50 28.80
C LEU A 254 -10.17 12.61 27.89
N ARG A 255 -11.33 12.99 28.44
CA ARG A 255 -12.55 13.25 27.66
C ARG A 255 -12.39 14.51 26.80
N ALA A 256 -11.82 15.57 27.36
CA ALA A 256 -11.57 16.82 26.66
C ALA A 256 -10.62 16.64 25.47
N VAL A 257 -9.52 15.91 25.65
CA VAL A 257 -8.59 15.63 24.54
C VAL A 257 -9.22 14.73 23.48
N ALA A 258 -10.11 13.79 23.84
CA ALA A 258 -10.86 12.99 22.87
C ALA A 258 -11.81 13.86 22.01
N GLY A 259 -12.54 14.78 22.63
CA GLY A 259 -13.37 15.76 21.91
C GLY A 259 -12.54 16.64 20.98
N TRP A 260 -11.42 17.18 21.46
CA TRP A 260 -10.48 17.95 20.64
C TRP A 260 -9.95 17.14 19.45
N MET A 261 -9.58 15.87 19.66
CA MET A 261 -9.14 14.99 18.58
C MET A 261 -10.23 14.76 17.54
N ALA A 262 -11.48 14.56 17.98
CA ALA A 262 -12.63 14.40 17.08
C ALA A 262 -12.84 15.65 16.21
N ASP A 263 -12.83 16.84 16.83
CA ASP A 263 -13.00 18.11 16.13
C ASP A 263 -11.87 18.36 15.14
N ARG A 264 -10.64 18.04 15.54
CA ARG A 264 -9.47 18.19 14.67
C ARG A 264 -9.52 17.25 13.47
N ALA A 265 -9.86 15.98 13.68
CA ALA A 265 -10.01 15.01 12.60
C ALA A 265 -11.14 15.42 11.63
N ASN A 266 -12.25 15.92 12.17
CA ASN A 266 -13.38 16.43 11.38
C ASN A 266 -13.02 17.68 10.55
N ASP A 267 -12.28 18.64 11.13
CA ASP A 267 -11.76 19.80 10.39
C ASP A 267 -10.84 19.38 9.24
N VAL A 268 -9.92 18.43 9.50
CA VAL A 268 -9.04 17.90 8.45
C VAL A 268 -9.88 17.27 7.34
N TYR A 269 -10.77 16.33 7.67
CA TYR A 269 -11.63 15.65 6.70
C TYR A 269 -12.44 16.63 5.85
N SER A 270 -13.12 17.59 6.48
CA SER A 270 -14.01 18.54 5.81
C SER A 270 -13.29 19.46 4.81
N ARG A 271 -11.96 19.63 4.94
CA ARG A 271 -11.13 20.42 4.01
C ARG A 271 -10.59 19.63 2.82
N LEU A 272 -10.66 18.30 2.85
CA LEU A 272 -10.18 17.42 1.77
C LEU A 272 -11.15 17.46 0.58
N ALA A 273 -10.83 16.71 -0.47
CA ALA A 273 -11.71 16.56 -1.63
C ALA A 273 -12.98 15.76 -1.28
N GLN A 274 -14.01 16.48 -0.84
CA GLN A 274 -15.33 15.93 -0.49
C GLN A 274 -16.22 15.86 -1.74
N HIS A 275 -15.97 14.87 -2.59
CA HIS A 275 -16.82 14.53 -3.72
C HIS A 275 -17.00 13.02 -3.77
N ASP A 276 -18.10 12.59 -4.36
CA ASP A 276 -18.30 11.17 -4.63
C ASP A 276 -17.23 10.65 -5.62
N PRO A 277 -16.83 9.37 -5.50
CA PRO A 277 -15.99 8.75 -6.52
C PRO A 277 -16.67 8.85 -7.88
N ALA A 278 -15.88 8.89 -8.96
CA ALA A 278 -16.46 8.90 -10.30
C ALA A 278 -17.40 7.69 -10.49
N PRO A 279 -18.52 7.84 -11.22
CA PRO A 279 -19.39 6.73 -11.53
C PRO A 279 -18.60 5.57 -12.14
N ILE A 280 -18.97 4.35 -11.77
CA ILE A 280 -18.41 3.13 -12.36
C ILE A 280 -18.79 3.14 -13.84
N GLN A 281 -17.79 3.22 -14.71
CA GLN A 281 -18.00 3.07 -16.14
C GLN A 281 -18.06 1.57 -16.45
N VAL A 282 -19.27 1.08 -16.71
CA VAL A 282 -19.47 -0.26 -17.26
C VAL A 282 -19.08 -0.18 -18.73
N HIS A 283 -17.80 -0.40 -19.03
CA HIS A 283 -17.40 -0.66 -20.40
C HIS A 283 -18.03 -2.00 -20.80
N GLY A 284 -18.99 -1.97 -21.73
CA GLY A 284 -19.47 -3.19 -22.38
C GLY A 284 -18.30 -3.94 -23.02
N ALA A 285 -18.46 -5.25 -23.27
CA ALA A 285 -17.43 -6.10 -23.87
C ALA A 285 -16.80 -5.50 -25.15
N ASP A 286 -17.53 -4.62 -25.85
CA ASP A 286 -17.09 -3.92 -27.07
C ASP A 286 -16.04 -2.81 -26.84
N ASN A 287 -15.82 -2.36 -25.60
CA ASN A 287 -14.86 -1.30 -25.25
C ASN A 287 -13.56 -1.81 -24.59
N LEU A 288 -13.33 -3.13 -24.54
CA LEU A 288 -12.01 -3.70 -24.17
C LEU A 288 -10.86 -3.11 -25.03
N GLY A 289 -11.17 -2.57 -26.21
CA GLY A 289 -10.22 -1.89 -27.10
C GLY A 289 -9.85 -0.44 -26.72
N SER A 290 -10.57 0.21 -25.79
CA SER A 290 -10.35 1.63 -25.46
C SER A 290 -9.05 1.88 -24.69
N TRP A 291 -8.56 0.89 -23.93
CA TRP A 291 -7.44 1.07 -23.01
C TRP A 291 -6.17 0.31 -23.44
N GLY A 292 -6.22 -0.41 -24.57
CA GLY A 292 -5.10 -1.15 -25.15
C GLY A 292 -4.92 -2.56 -24.57
N ASP A 293 -4.32 -3.46 -25.35
CA ASP A 293 -3.99 -4.82 -24.91
C ASP A 293 -3.03 -4.76 -23.71
N TRP A 294 -3.34 -5.47 -22.61
CA TRP A 294 -2.49 -5.53 -21.41
C TRP A 294 -1.06 -5.94 -21.75
N ARG A 295 -0.85 -6.73 -22.82
CA ARG A 295 0.46 -7.13 -23.33
C ARG A 295 1.32 -5.94 -23.78
N GLN A 296 0.67 -4.86 -24.22
CA GLN A 296 1.31 -3.63 -24.69
C GLN A 296 1.33 -2.54 -23.63
N THR A 297 0.28 -2.44 -22.80
CA THR A 297 0.19 -1.42 -21.75
C THR A 297 0.98 -1.78 -20.50
N GLY A 298 1.20 -3.09 -20.30
CA GLY A 298 1.80 -3.68 -19.12
C GLY A 298 0.96 -3.53 -17.86
N THR A 299 -0.36 -3.43 -18.00
CA THR A 299 -1.33 -3.31 -16.91
C THR A 299 -2.32 -4.47 -16.99
N CYS A 300 -2.29 -5.35 -15.99
CA CYS A 300 -3.14 -6.54 -15.96
C CYS A 300 -3.70 -6.73 -14.55
N TYR A 301 -5.02 -6.55 -14.40
CA TYR A 301 -5.76 -6.73 -13.16
C TYR A 301 -6.89 -7.72 -13.37
N GLY A 302 -7.23 -8.49 -12.33
CA GLY A 302 -8.41 -9.36 -12.37
C GLY A 302 -9.72 -8.60 -12.39
N LEU A 303 -9.71 -7.39 -11.82
CA LEU A 303 -10.78 -6.41 -11.96
C LEU A 303 -10.61 -5.61 -13.26
N PRO A 304 -11.72 -5.27 -13.97
CA PRO A 304 -11.65 -4.33 -15.07
C PRO A 304 -11.35 -2.92 -14.56
N GLN A 305 -10.80 -2.08 -15.44
CA GLN A 305 -10.72 -0.66 -15.17
C GLN A 305 -12.13 -0.05 -15.26
N ILE A 306 -12.64 0.47 -14.15
CA ILE A 306 -13.99 1.02 -14.00
C ILE A 306 -14.01 2.54 -13.82
N ARG A 307 -12.85 3.16 -13.62
CA ARG A 307 -12.69 4.62 -13.56
C ARG A 307 -11.38 5.04 -14.24
N SER A 308 -11.35 6.27 -14.72
CA SER A 308 -10.10 6.94 -15.11
C SER A 308 -9.45 7.56 -13.87
N ARG A 309 -8.11 7.62 -13.85
CA ARG A 309 -7.41 8.47 -12.89
C ARG A 309 -7.81 9.92 -13.16
N ARG A 310 -8.46 10.56 -12.18
CA ARG A 310 -8.80 11.99 -12.18
C ARG A 310 -7.55 12.85 -12.22
N VAL A 311 -7.68 14.16 -12.40
CA VAL A 311 -6.56 15.12 -12.31
C VAL A 311 -6.87 16.15 -11.24
N TYR A 312 -5.90 16.46 -10.38
CA TYR A 312 -6.05 17.46 -9.31
C TYR A 312 -5.14 18.67 -9.59
N PRO A 313 -5.52 19.57 -10.50
CA PRO A 313 -4.62 20.58 -11.08
C PRO A 313 -4.12 21.63 -10.08
N LYS A 314 -4.81 21.82 -8.96
CA LYS A 314 -4.39 22.73 -7.88
C LYS A 314 -3.51 22.05 -6.82
N LEU A 315 -3.28 20.74 -6.93
CA LEU A 315 -2.23 20.02 -6.20
C LEU A 315 -0.92 20.15 -6.96
N ARG A 316 0.12 20.61 -6.28
CA ARG A 316 1.44 20.80 -6.87
C ARG A 316 1.96 19.43 -7.29
N ASN A 317 2.46 19.34 -8.53
CA ASN A 317 3.10 18.14 -9.06
C ASN A 317 2.18 16.89 -9.12
N ASP A 318 0.84 17.04 -9.12
CA ASP A 318 -0.09 15.89 -9.19
C ASP A 318 0.25 14.94 -10.35
N GLY A 319 0.35 13.65 -10.04
CA GLY A 319 0.64 12.61 -11.04
C GLY A 319 2.09 12.55 -11.51
N SER A 320 2.97 13.42 -11.01
CA SER A 320 4.40 13.40 -11.34
C SER A 320 5.21 12.50 -10.37
N PRO A 321 6.41 12.05 -10.75
CA PRO A 321 7.31 11.34 -9.82
C PRO A 321 7.77 12.19 -8.62
N THR A 322 7.59 13.52 -8.68
CA THR A 322 7.91 14.46 -7.60
C THR A 322 6.67 14.96 -6.85
N ASP A 323 5.53 14.26 -7.01
CA ASP A 323 4.27 14.52 -6.32
C ASP A 323 4.46 14.33 -4.81
N ARG A 324 4.79 15.45 -4.16
CA ARG A 324 5.00 15.58 -2.72
C ARG A 324 3.88 16.44 -2.18
N LEU A 325 3.29 16.01 -1.08
CA LEU A 325 2.40 16.86 -0.31
C LEU A 325 3.21 18.07 0.20
N PRO A 326 2.57 19.23 0.42
CA PRO A 326 3.26 20.46 0.82
C PRO A 326 4.13 20.34 2.08
N GLU A 327 3.81 19.37 2.94
CA GLU A 327 4.51 19.10 4.21
C GLU A 327 5.47 17.90 4.14
N ASP A 328 5.60 17.24 2.98
CA ASP A 328 6.59 16.19 2.73
C ASP A 328 7.99 16.81 2.62
N LYS A 329 8.62 17.14 3.75
CA LYS A 329 10.05 17.40 3.79
C LYS A 329 10.82 16.08 3.77
N SER A 330 11.93 16.08 3.03
CA SER A 330 12.93 15.01 2.89
C SER A 330 13.52 14.51 4.21
N ASP A 331 13.29 15.23 5.31
CA ASP A 331 13.80 14.98 6.66
C ASP A 331 12.98 13.96 7.47
N SER A 332 11.82 13.51 6.97
CA SER A 332 10.98 12.53 7.69
C SER A 332 11.55 11.10 7.69
N GLY A 333 12.72 10.85 7.10
CA GLY A 333 13.39 9.55 7.09
C GLY A 333 12.69 8.45 6.27
N CYS A 334 11.42 8.64 5.89
CA CYS A 334 10.57 7.69 5.17
C CYS A 334 10.84 7.74 3.66
N ASN A 335 12.10 7.58 3.24
CA ASN A 335 12.49 7.58 1.84
C ASN A 335 12.71 6.13 1.36
N LYS A 336 12.05 5.71 0.27
CA LYS A 336 12.56 4.59 -0.54
C LYS A 336 13.94 4.98 -1.03
N TYR A 337 14.87 4.04 -1.10
CA TYR A 337 16.15 4.17 -1.80
C TYR A 337 15.90 4.41 -3.31
N TYR A 338 15.41 5.60 -3.67
CA TYR A 338 15.26 6.09 -5.03
C TYR A 338 16.60 6.03 -5.78
N SER A 339 17.70 6.12 -5.02
CA SER A 339 19.08 6.15 -5.50
C SER A 339 19.58 4.83 -6.10
N THR A 340 18.84 3.71 -5.98
CA THR A 340 19.27 2.43 -6.57
C THR A 340 18.78 2.27 -8.02
N TYR A 341 17.58 2.78 -8.35
CA TYR A 341 16.96 2.58 -9.65
C TYR A 341 17.53 3.50 -10.74
N SER A 342 17.79 4.77 -10.42
CA SER A 342 18.32 5.74 -11.39
C SER A 342 19.76 5.45 -11.83
N LYS A 343 20.54 4.71 -11.02
CA LYS A 343 21.96 4.41 -11.29
C LYS A 343 22.17 3.27 -12.30
N SER A 344 21.12 2.53 -12.68
CA SER A 344 21.23 1.31 -13.49
C SER A 344 20.51 1.32 -14.85
N ASN A 345 19.93 2.45 -15.28
CA ASN A 345 19.14 2.55 -16.54
C ASN A 345 17.99 1.52 -16.65
N LEU A 346 17.46 1.06 -15.51
CA LEU A 346 16.30 0.16 -15.44
C LEU A 346 15.02 0.96 -15.25
N ALA A 347 13.89 0.47 -15.77
CA ALA A 347 12.58 1.06 -15.46
C ALA A 347 12.24 0.88 -13.97
N GLY A 348 11.21 1.59 -13.50
CA GLY A 348 10.79 1.59 -12.09
C GLY A 348 10.41 0.22 -11.53
N GLY A 349 10.07 -0.75 -12.40
CA GLY A 349 9.67 -2.11 -12.01
C GLY A 349 8.21 -2.38 -12.33
N ILE A 350 7.58 -3.20 -11.50
CA ILE A 350 6.12 -3.38 -11.49
C ILE A 350 5.58 -3.12 -10.10
N MET A 351 4.36 -2.58 -10.03
CA MET A 351 3.55 -2.58 -8.81
C MET A 351 2.67 -3.82 -8.85
N VAL A 352 2.60 -4.56 -7.74
CA VAL A 352 1.78 -5.77 -7.63
C VAL A 352 0.81 -5.62 -6.46
N LEU A 353 -0.45 -6.01 -6.68
CA LEU A 353 -1.45 -6.11 -5.62
C LEU A 353 -1.66 -7.58 -5.26
N TRP A 354 -1.63 -7.86 -3.96
CA TRP A 354 -1.80 -9.17 -3.37
C TRP A 354 -2.98 -9.17 -2.41
N CYS A 355 -3.64 -10.32 -2.24
CA CYS A 355 -4.53 -10.54 -1.10
C CYS A 355 -3.81 -11.28 0.02
N THR A 356 -4.50 -11.50 1.15
CA THR A 356 -3.97 -12.20 2.33
C THR A 356 -3.67 -13.69 2.10
N HIS A 357 -4.17 -14.27 1.01
CA HIS A 357 -3.90 -15.66 0.60
C HIS A 357 -2.69 -15.76 -0.36
N SER A 358 -1.90 -14.70 -0.52
CA SER A 358 -0.75 -14.67 -1.46
C SER A 358 -1.13 -14.85 -2.93
N ILE A 359 -2.40 -14.61 -3.29
CA ILE A 359 -2.87 -14.55 -4.67
C ILE A 359 -2.62 -13.14 -5.21
N CYS A 360 -2.00 -13.07 -6.39
CA CYS A 360 -1.83 -11.85 -7.17
C CYS A 360 -3.18 -11.41 -7.75
N LEU A 361 -3.61 -10.20 -7.38
CA LEU A 361 -4.84 -9.56 -7.86
C LEU A 361 -4.61 -8.76 -9.15
N GLY A 362 -3.35 -8.51 -9.46
CA GLY A 362 -2.91 -7.82 -10.67
C GLY A 362 -1.62 -7.06 -10.48
N PHE A 363 -1.09 -6.58 -11.59
CA PHE A 363 0.15 -5.81 -11.64
C PHE A 363 0.09 -4.74 -12.73
N HIS A 364 0.94 -3.72 -12.59
CA HIS A 364 1.23 -2.81 -13.69
C HIS A 364 2.69 -2.39 -13.72
N THR A 365 3.16 -1.98 -14.89
CA THR A 365 4.52 -1.43 -15.07
C THR A 365 4.63 -0.04 -14.47
N MET A 366 5.70 0.21 -13.71
CA MET A 366 6.06 1.54 -13.21
C MET A 366 7.13 2.15 -14.13
N PRO A 367 6.81 3.16 -14.96
CA PRO A 367 7.75 3.65 -15.97
C PRO A 367 8.97 4.37 -15.39
N VAL A 368 8.80 5.07 -14.26
CA VAL A 368 9.86 5.90 -13.67
C VAL A 368 10.33 5.31 -12.35
N ALA A 369 9.50 5.39 -11.33
CA ALA A 369 9.79 4.91 -10.00
C ALA A 369 8.48 4.65 -9.29
N GLU A 370 8.54 3.74 -8.33
CA GLU A 370 7.43 3.49 -7.43
C GLU A 370 7.06 4.72 -6.61
N GLY A 371 5.75 4.96 -6.50
CA GLY A 371 5.22 5.92 -5.56
C GLY A 371 3.80 5.61 -5.11
N ARG A 372 3.32 6.47 -4.22
CA ARG A 372 1.96 6.42 -3.65
C ARG A 372 0.88 6.44 -4.72
N ASN A 373 1.16 7.11 -5.86
CA ASN A 373 0.22 7.20 -6.97
C ASN A 373 -0.05 5.83 -7.61
N ASP A 374 0.93 4.92 -7.64
CA ASP A 374 0.75 3.59 -8.23
C ASP A 374 -0.29 2.77 -7.46
N VAL A 375 -0.18 2.75 -6.12
CA VAL A 375 -1.16 2.08 -5.26
C VAL A 375 -2.51 2.80 -5.29
N PHE A 376 -2.52 4.12 -5.11
CA PHE A 376 -3.74 4.93 -5.17
C PHE A 376 -4.50 4.72 -6.48
N ALA A 377 -3.81 4.83 -7.61
CA ALA A 377 -4.44 4.76 -8.92
C ALA A 377 -4.91 3.34 -9.23
N ALA A 378 -4.13 2.31 -8.91
CA ALA A 378 -4.58 0.93 -9.10
C ALA A 378 -5.88 0.65 -8.34
N ILE A 379 -5.94 1.01 -7.05
CA ILE A 379 -7.15 0.83 -6.24
C ILE A 379 -8.30 1.68 -6.77
N TYR A 380 -8.10 2.98 -6.97
CA TYR A 380 -9.18 3.90 -7.38
C TYR A 380 -9.81 3.53 -8.73
N THR A 381 -8.98 3.14 -9.69
CA THR A 381 -9.42 2.88 -11.07
C THR A 381 -10.05 1.51 -11.27
N HIS A 382 -9.74 0.51 -10.43
CA HIS A 382 -10.22 -0.86 -10.60
C HIS A 382 -11.22 -1.31 -9.51
N PHE A 383 -11.12 -0.80 -8.27
CA PHE A 383 -11.94 -1.28 -7.17
C PHE A 383 -13.27 -0.51 -7.07
N PRO A 384 -14.44 -1.19 -7.05
CA PRO A 384 -15.73 -0.53 -6.87
C PRO A 384 -15.80 0.27 -5.57
N VAL A 385 -15.24 -0.28 -4.49
CA VAL A 385 -15.13 0.31 -3.15
C VAL A 385 -13.70 0.14 -2.68
N ALA A 386 -13.16 1.14 -1.96
CA ALA A 386 -11.82 1.03 -1.40
C ALA A 386 -11.74 -0.15 -0.40
N PRO A 387 -10.61 -0.89 -0.36
CA PRO A 387 -10.37 -1.89 0.69
C PRO A 387 -10.50 -1.27 2.09
N GLU A 388 -10.94 -2.06 3.06
CA GLU A 388 -10.94 -1.64 4.46
C GLU A 388 -9.51 -1.42 4.99
N ILE A 389 -8.56 -2.23 4.50
CA ILE A 389 -7.15 -2.15 4.89
C ILE A 389 -6.28 -2.22 3.64
N ILE A 390 -5.34 -1.29 3.53
CA ILE A 390 -4.24 -1.33 2.55
C ILE A 390 -2.93 -1.45 3.32
N VAL A 391 -2.20 -2.53 3.10
CA VAL A 391 -0.84 -2.73 3.61
C VAL A 391 0.15 -2.32 2.53
N TYR A 392 1.10 -1.44 2.86
CA TYR A 392 2.11 -0.94 1.93
C TYR A 392 3.29 -0.32 2.68
N ASP A 393 4.52 -0.48 2.17
CA ASP A 393 5.73 0.11 2.77
C ASP A 393 5.58 1.60 3.09
N TYR A 394 5.03 2.38 2.14
CA TYR A 394 4.83 3.83 2.32
C TYR A 394 3.39 4.19 2.70
N ALA A 395 2.70 3.30 3.41
CA ALA A 395 1.32 3.51 3.84
C ALA A 395 1.10 4.84 4.58
N CYS A 396 2.06 5.30 5.39
CA CYS A 396 1.98 6.59 6.09
C CYS A 396 1.78 7.77 5.15
N GLN A 397 2.47 7.78 4.00
CA GLN A 397 2.32 8.84 3.00
C GLN A 397 1.15 8.55 2.05
N LEU A 398 0.86 7.28 1.77
CA LEU A 398 -0.29 6.86 0.97
C LEU A 398 -1.61 7.30 1.60
N ALA A 399 -1.73 7.28 2.93
CA ALA A 399 -2.93 7.72 3.64
C ALA A 399 -3.28 9.18 3.32
N ALA A 400 -2.30 10.08 3.52
CA ALA A 400 -2.47 11.49 3.21
C ALA A 400 -2.68 11.71 1.69
N TYR A 401 -1.94 10.97 0.84
CA TYR A 401 -2.07 11.06 -0.62
C TYR A 401 -3.49 10.74 -1.10
N SER A 402 -4.06 9.66 -0.56
CA SER A 402 -5.35 9.11 -0.96
C SER A 402 -6.50 9.96 -0.41
N LEU A 403 -6.46 10.30 0.88
CA LEU A 403 -7.51 11.09 1.52
C LEU A 403 -7.59 12.52 0.99
N VAL A 404 -6.45 13.16 0.67
CA VAL A 404 -6.46 14.51 0.08
C VAL A 404 -7.19 14.53 -1.26
N ARG A 405 -7.07 13.46 -2.06
CA ARG A 405 -7.58 13.36 -3.42
C ARG A 405 -8.99 12.79 -3.52
N GLU A 406 -9.29 11.74 -2.75
CA GLU A 406 -10.54 10.98 -2.84
C GLU A 406 -11.03 10.63 -1.43
N ALA A 407 -11.29 11.68 -0.62
CA ALA A 407 -11.64 11.52 0.80
C ALA A 407 -12.84 10.61 1.00
N CYS A 408 -13.93 10.80 0.23
CA CYS A 408 -15.15 10.01 0.37
C CYS A 408 -14.93 8.52 0.03
N PHE A 409 -14.07 8.22 -0.94
CA PHE A 409 -13.77 6.84 -1.36
C PHE A 409 -12.89 6.12 -0.33
N PHE A 410 -11.88 6.79 0.24
CA PHE A 410 -10.93 6.20 1.17
C PHE A 410 -11.24 6.46 2.67
N ARG A 411 -12.33 7.13 3.02
CA ARG A 411 -12.64 7.56 4.41
C ARG A 411 -12.65 6.41 5.43
N ASP A 412 -12.97 5.20 4.94
CA ASP A 412 -13.13 4.00 5.75
C ASP A 412 -11.94 3.03 5.58
N THR A 413 -10.91 3.43 4.83
CA THR A 413 -9.69 2.66 4.60
C THR A 413 -8.63 2.97 5.65
N ARG A 414 -8.04 1.93 6.22
CA ARG A 414 -6.83 2.02 7.04
C ARG A 414 -5.60 1.75 6.20
N PHE A 415 -4.56 2.54 6.39
CA PHE A 415 -3.28 2.38 5.71
C PHE A 415 -2.25 1.89 6.73
N LEU A 416 -1.67 0.71 6.50
CA LEU A 416 -0.74 0.07 7.43
C LEU A 416 0.60 -0.21 6.75
N ILE A 417 1.68 0.17 7.41
CA ILE A 417 3.06 -0.12 7.03
C ILE A 417 3.30 -1.60 7.28
N ASP A 418 3.87 -2.25 6.27
CA ASP A 418 4.31 -3.63 6.37
C ASP A 418 5.34 -3.82 7.49
N GLU A 419 5.23 -4.92 8.24
CA GLU A 419 6.03 -5.18 9.43
C GLU A 419 7.51 -5.31 9.11
N LEU A 420 7.85 -5.88 7.95
CA LEU A 420 9.24 -6.04 7.53
C LEU A 420 9.89 -4.69 7.22
N HIS A 421 9.12 -3.71 6.76
CA HIS A 421 9.61 -2.39 6.37
C HIS A 421 9.51 -1.33 7.49
N ALA A 422 8.87 -1.66 8.62
CA ALA A 422 8.63 -0.78 9.76
C ALA A 422 9.89 -0.06 10.30
N HIS A 423 11.05 -0.72 10.26
CA HIS A 423 12.33 -0.18 10.72
C HIS A 423 12.78 1.10 9.99
N GLY A 424 12.34 1.31 8.74
CA GLY A 424 12.59 2.53 7.97
C GLY A 424 11.72 3.74 8.36
N HIS A 425 10.75 3.56 9.28
CA HIS A 425 9.69 4.55 9.58
C HIS A 425 9.75 5.10 11.00
N SER A 426 10.94 5.35 11.54
CA SER A 426 11.12 5.82 12.93
C SER A 426 10.45 7.17 13.25
N GLY A 427 10.16 7.99 12.22
CA GLY A 427 9.45 9.27 12.36
C GLY A 427 7.92 9.19 12.27
N CYS A 428 7.35 8.03 11.92
CA CYS A 428 5.91 7.84 11.77
C CYS A 428 5.23 7.47 13.10
N GLY A 429 3.98 7.90 13.25
CA GLY A 429 3.12 7.51 14.35
C GLY A 429 2.76 6.04 14.30
N GLN A 430 2.67 5.41 15.47
CA GLN A 430 2.35 3.97 15.60
C GLN A 430 0.97 3.58 15.00
N ALA A 431 0.08 4.54 14.77
CA ALA A 431 -1.17 4.34 14.02
C ALA A 431 -0.95 3.88 12.57
N CYS A 432 0.23 4.12 12.00
CA CYS A 432 0.59 3.66 10.66
C CYS A 432 1.06 2.20 10.64
N PHE A 433 1.31 1.54 11.76
CA PHE A 433 2.03 0.26 11.77
C PHE A 433 1.08 -0.93 11.90
N ALA A 434 1.24 -1.93 11.03
CA ALA A 434 0.46 -3.16 11.12
C ALA A 434 0.63 -3.85 12.49
N SER A 435 1.85 -3.96 13.00
CA SER A 435 2.15 -4.57 14.31
C SER A 435 1.38 -3.93 15.48
N ASN A 436 1.27 -2.60 15.50
CA ASN A 436 0.49 -1.89 16.49
C ASN A 436 -1.02 -2.19 16.33
N ALA A 437 -1.53 -2.22 15.11
CA ALA A 437 -2.93 -2.59 14.84
C ALA A 437 -3.24 -4.05 15.24
N MET A 438 -2.33 -5.00 14.98
CA MET A 438 -2.47 -6.42 15.35
C MET A 438 -2.62 -6.65 16.86
N THR A 439 -2.09 -5.74 17.68
CA THR A 439 -2.24 -5.82 19.14
C THR A 439 -3.72 -5.70 19.56
N TYR A 440 -4.51 -4.92 18.82
CA TYR A 440 -5.87 -4.54 19.20
C TYR A 440 -6.96 -4.97 18.22
N ASP A 441 -6.62 -5.45 17.02
CA ASP A 441 -7.56 -5.90 15.99
C ASP A 441 -7.17 -7.30 15.51
N GLU A 442 -7.97 -8.30 15.90
CA GLU A 442 -7.75 -9.71 15.54
C GLU A 442 -7.82 -9.95 14.03
N ARG A 443 -8.63 -9.15 13.31
CA ARG A 443 -8.71 -9.23 11.85
C ARG A 443 -7.39 -8.86 11.20
N VAL A 444 -6.68 -7.86 11.77
CA VAL A 444 -5.35 -7.47 11.30
C VAL A 444 -4.31 -8.52 11.67
N ARG A 445 -4.41 -9.11 12.87
CA ARG A 445 -3.51 -10.18 13.33
C ARG A 445 -3.59 -11.44 12.47
N ALA A 446 -4.76 -11.72 11.90
CA ALA A 446 -4.96 -12.82 10.97
C ALA A 446 -4.44 -12.54 9.54
N ILE A 447 -4.06 -11.29 9.23
CA ILE A 447 -3.51 -10.94 7.91
C ILE A 447 -2.09 -11.50 7.81
N ASN A 448 -1.82 -12.27 6.76
CA ASN A 448 -0.47 -12.56 6.33
C ASN A 448 0.15 -11.31 5.68
N THR A 449 0.69 -10.39 6.48
CA THR A 449 1.37 -9.17 6.01
C THR A 449 2.56 -9.50 5.10
N SER A 450 3.19 -10.67 5.31
CA SER A 450 4.30 -11.19 4.50
C SER A 450 3.89 -11.78 3.16
N ALA A 451 2.60 -11.80 2.79
CA ALA A 451 2.14 -12.37 1.52
C ALA A 451 2.81 -11.73 0.30
N ALA A 452 3.01 -10.41 0.33
CA ALA A 452 3.74 -9.69 -0.71
C ALA A 452 5.22 -10.12 -0.76
N GLU A 453 5.91 -10.23 0.37
CA GLU A 453 7.32 -10.68 0.39
C GLU A 453 7.45 -12.13 -0.13
N CYS A 454 6.52 -13.03 0.21
CA CYS A 454 6.50 -14.37 -0.34
C CYS A 454 6.37 -14.37 -1.88
N GLY A 455 5.39 -13.61 -2.39
CA GLY A 455 5.18 -13.44 -3.83
C GLY A 455 6.38 -12.80 -4.55
N ASN A 456 6.96 -11.78 -3.94
CA ASN A 456 8.08 -11.03 -4.48
C ASN A 456 9.39 -11.82 -4.41
N GLY A 457 9.55 -12.66 -3.39
CA GLY A 457 10.57 -13.70 -3.32
C GLY A 457 10.48 -14.66 -4.52
N GLY A 458 9.26 -15.03 -4.92
CA GLY A 458 9.01 -15.78 -6.15
C GLY A 458 9.46 -15.04 -7.42
N LEU A 459 9.15 -13.75 -7.53
CA LEU A 459 9.51 -12.92 -8.70
C LEU A 459 11.02 -12.76 -8.90
N LYS A 460 11.84 -12.96 -7.85
CA LYS A 460 13.32 -13.01 -7.98
C LYS A 460 13.76 -14.09 -8.98
N ARG A 461 12.99 -15.18 -9.14
CA ARG A 461 13.27 -16.29 -10.09
C ARG A 461 13.24 -15.85 -11.55
N ILE A 462 12.44 -14.84 -11.88
CA ILE A 462 12.27 -14.39 -13.27
C ILE A 462 13.03 -13.11 -13.61
N ARG A 463 13.60 -12.44 -12.60
CA ARG A 463 14.26 -11.13 -12.72
C ARG A 463 15.36 -11.10 -13.78
N LYS A 464 16.23 -12.11 -13.80
CA LYS A 464 17.32 -12.18 -14.78
C LYS A 464 16.81 -12.43 -16.20
N SER A 465 15.78 -13.25 -16.37
CA SER A 465 15.21 -13.54 -17.69
C SER A 465 14.57 -12.28 -18.28
N VAL A 466 13.78 -11.54 -17.49
CA VAL A 466 13.05 -10.37 -17.99
C VAL A 466 13.96 -9.22 -18.41
N SER A 467 15.15 -9.07 -17.82
CA SER A 467 16.05 -7.95 -18.12
C SER A 467 16.57 -7.93 -19.56
N TYR A 468 16.54 -9.07 -20.26
CA TYR A 468 17.00 -9.21 -21.65
C TYR A 468 15.86 -9.28 -22.67
N MET A 469 14.61 -9.26 -22.22
CA MET A 469 13.43 -9.40 -23.10
C MET A 469 13.01 -8.07 -23.73
N THR A 470 12.25 -8.16 -24.83
CA THR A 470 11.42 -7.04 -25.27
C THR A 470 10.30 -6.81 -24.26
N TYR A 471 9.75 -5.59 -24.23
CA TYR A 471 8.75 -5.23 -23.24
C TYR A 471 7.51 -6.13 -23.26
N GLU A 472 6.94 -6.41 -24.44
CA GLU A 472 5.78 -7.29 -24.55
C GLU A 472 6.08 -8.72 -24.06
N HIS A 473 7.29 -9.23 -24.34
CA HIS A 473 7.72 -10.53 -23.84
C HIS A 473 7.88 -10.51 -22.32
N THR A 474 8.42 -9.43 -21.74
CA THR A 474 8.48 -9.26 -20.28
C THR A 474 7.08 -9.33 -19.67
N VAL A 475 6.13 -8.55 -20.20
CA VAL A 475 4.76 -8.50 -19.68
C VAL A 475 4.08 -9.88 -19.76
N LEU A 476 4.19 -10.57 -20.89
CA LEU A 476 3.62 -11.89 -21.10
C LEU A 476 4.28 -12.97 -20.20
N TYR A 477 5.61 -12.91 -20.05
CA TYR A 477 6.37 -13.82 -19.18
C TYR A 477 6.00 -13.63 -17.70
N THR A 478 5.84 -12.38 -17.28
CA THR A 478 5.38 -12.02 -15.93
C THR A 478 3.94 -12.48 -15.67
N LYS A 479 3.03 -12.31 -16.63
CA LYS A 479 1.65 -12.83 -16.50
C LYS A 479 1.63 -14.35 -16.37
N ALA A 480 2.38 -15.06 -17.22
CA ALA A 480 2.49 -16.51 -17.13
C ALA A 480 3.04 -16.97 -15.76
N PHE A 481 4.02 -16.24 -15.21
CA PHE A 481 4.51 -16.49 -13.86
C PHE A 481 3.40 -16.39 -12.80
N PHE A 482 2.67 -15.26 -12.79
CA PHE A 482 1.60 -15.04 -11.82
C PHE A 482 0.43 -16.01 -11.98
N ASP A 483 0.12 -16.42 -13.21
CA ASP A 483 -0.92 -17.40 -13.48
C ASP A 483 -0.60 -18.76 -12.88
N VAL A 484 0.62 -19.25 -13.09
CA VAL A 484 1.09 -20.50 -12.48
C VAL A 484 1.18 -20.35 -10.96
N TRP A 485 1.68 -19.21 -10.47
CA TRP A 485 1.74 -18.90 -9.04
C TRP A 485 0.36 -18.99 -8.39
N ASN A 486 -0.62 -18.25 -8.92
CA ASN A 486 -1.97 -18.21 -8.39
C ASN A 486 -2.62 -19.60 -8.38
N ARG A 487 -2.44 -20.39 -9.44
CA ARG A 487 -2.95 -21.78 -9.51
C ARG A 487 -2.28 -22.74 -8.54
N SER A 488 -1.07 -22.44 -8.08
CA SER A 488 -0.35 -23.28 -7.12
C SER A 488 -0.71 -23.01 -5.66
N ILE A 489 -1.36 -21.87 -5.39
CA ILE A 489 -1.71 -21.39 -4.04
C ILE A 489 -3.22 -21.38 -3.80
N ALA A 490 -4.02 -21.15 -4.85
CA ALA A 490 -5.48 -21.32 -4.83
C ALA A 490 -5.85 -22.80 -4.72
#